data_AF-A0A940TXD6-F1
#
_entry.id   AF-A0A940TXD6-F1
#
_cell.length_a   1.000
_cell.length_b   1.000
_cell.length_c   1.000
_cell.angle_alpha   90.00
_cell.angle_beta   90.00
_cell.angle_gamma   90.00
#
_symmetry.space_group_name_H-M   'P 1'
#
loop_
_entity.id
_entity.type
_entity.pdbx_description
1 polymer ?
#
loop_
_entity_poly.entity_id
_entity_poly.type
_entity_poly.pdbx_seq_one_letter_code
_entity_poly.pdbx_strand_id
1 'polypeptide(L)'
;MELLWPGALLLLGLIPLMVGGYIWMLSRRRRFTVRYSSLALVRDAIPRTAWLRRHLPFSLFLLGLVSLNVALSRPTATVVVPSGQATIMLAVDVSRSMCSTDIPPNRLKAAKAAVLSFVDRQDANTSIGIVAFAGFAAIVQSPTTDQEVLREAVKNLTTARRTAIGSGILESLDAIAEVNKSIASIESSSSV
;
A
#
# COMPACT_ATOMS: atom_id res chain seq x y z
N MET A 1 7.52 5.63 -0.93
CA MET A 1 7.11 6.94 -0.39
C MET A 1 6.15 7.54 -1.38
N GLU A 2 4.87 7.60 -1.04
CA GLU A 2 3.88 8.22 -1.90
C GLU A 2 3.54 9.60 -1.35
N LEU A 3 3.45 10.59 -2.25
CA LEU A 3 2.94 11.91 -1.91
C LEU A 3 1.46 11.91 -2.26
N LEU A 4 0.61 11.98 -1.24
CA LEU A 4 -0.84 11.95 -1.42
C LEU A 4 -1.32 13.09 -2.33
N TRP A 5 -0.70 14.28 -2.24
CA TRP A 5 -1.00 15.45 -3.09
C TRP A 5 0.26 16.02 -3.78
N PRO A 6 0.63 15.51 -4.97
CA PRO A 6 1.82 15.99 -5.69
C PRO A 6 1.71 17.47 -6.12
N GLY A 7 0.49 18.00 -6.26
CA GLY A 7 0.24 19.41 -6.61
C GLY A 7 0.72 20.42 -5.54
N ALA A 8 0.86 20.01 -4.29
CA ALA A 8 1.39 20.86 -3.21
C ALA A 8 2.85 21.29 -3.46
N LEU A 9 3.61 20.53 -4.27
CA LEU A 9 4.98 20.89 -4.64
C LEU A 9 5.07 22.15 -5.51
N LEU A 10 4.01 22.48 -6.27
CA LEU A 10 3.98 23.70 -7.08
C LEU A 10 4.01 24.97 -6.23
N LEU A 11 3.48 24.90 -5.00
CA LEU A 11 3.52 25.99 -4.02
C LEU A 11 4.95 26.30 -3.55
N LEU A 12 5.88 25.33 -3.66
CA LEU A 12 7.31 25.56 -3.43
C LEU A 12 7.91 26.52 -4.46
N GLY A 13 7.33 26.60 -5.67
CA GLY A 13 7.71 27.58 -6.70
C GLY A 13 7.38 29.04 -6.34
N LEU A 14 6.48 29.28 -5.38
CA LEU A 14 6.17 30.62 -4.89
C LEU A 14 7.32 31.22 -4.05
N ILE A 15 8.13 30.36 -3.45
CA ILE A 15 9.28 30.71 -2.59
C ILE A 15 10.35 31.50 -3.37
N PRO A 16 10.90 31.01 -4.52
CA PRO A 16 11.86 31.78 -5.30
C PRO A 16 11.26 33.06 -5.89
N LEU A 17 9.95 33.09 -6.18
CA LEU A 17 9.27 34.30 -6.68
C LEU A 17 9.18 35.38 -5.60
N MET A 18 8.90 35.01 -4.35
CA MET A 18 8.94 35.90 -3.19
C MET A 18 10.37 36.38 -2.86
N VAL A 19 11.37 35.51 -2.95
CA VAL A 19 12.79 35.87 -2.79
C VAL A 19 13.23 36.85 -3.89
N GLY A 20 12.87 36.57 -5.14
CA GLY A 20 13.12 37.45 -6.29
C GLY A 20 12.44 38.81 -6.13
N GLY A 21 11.17 38.83 -5.71
CA GLY A 21 10.43 40.05 -5.39
C GLY A 21 11.05 40.86 -4.26
N TYR A 22 11.53 40.20 -3.21
CA TYR A 22 12.23 40.85 -2.10
C TYR A 22 13.55 41.48 -2.56
N ILE A 23 14.37 40.78 -3.35
CA ILE A 23 15.62 41.30 -3.92
C ILE A 23 15.34 42.45 -4.90
N TRP A 24 14.29 42.33 -5.71
CA TRP A 24 13.86 43.38 -6.64
C TRP A 24 13.39 44.64 -5.89
N MET A 25 12.64 44.50 -4.81
CA MET A 25 12.24 45.62 -3.96
C MET A 25 13.42 46.26 -3.23
N LEU A 26 14.40 45.46 -2.78
CA LEU A 26 15.65 45.95 -2.18
C LEU A 26 16.49 46.74 -3.18
N SER A 27 16.61 46.23 -4.41
CA SER A 27 17.38 46.86 -5.48
C SER A 27 16.66 48.09 -6.03
N ARG A 28 15.33 48.11 -6.07
CA ARG A 28 14.54 49.30 -6.44
C ARG A 28 14.64 50.40 -5.39
N ARG A 29 14.68 50.07 -4.09
CA ARG A 29 14.96 51.05 -3.02
C ARG A 29 16.36 51.65 -3.10
N ARG A 30 17.37 50.88 -3.54
CA ARG A 30 18.73 51.41 -3.80
C ARG A 30 18.79 52.37 -4.99
N ARG A 31 17.88 52.25 -5.96
CA ARG A 31 17.79 53.17 -7.11
C ARG A 31 17.05 54.48 -6.78
N PHE A 32 16.24 54.50 -5.72
CA PHE A 32 15.52 55.69 -5.25
C PHE A 32 16.28 56.52 -4.19
N THR A 33 17.43 56.05 -3.69
CA THR A 33 18.37 56.89 -2.95
C THR A 33 19.26 57.64 -3.95
N VAL A 34 18.66 58.71 -4.47
CA VAL A 34 19.26 59.78 -5.24
C VAL A 34 20.40 60.42 -4.43
N ARG A 35 21.61 60.48 -5.03
CA ARG A 35 22.44 61.69 -5.08
C ARG A 35 22.58 62.46 -3.76
N TYR A 36 23.29 61.91 -2.78
CA TYR A 36 23.83 62.70 -1.66
C TYR A 36 25.29 62.33 -1.38
N SER A 37 26.10 63.39 -1.32
CA SER A 37 27.56 63.47 -1.20
C SER A 37 28.12 63.09 0.19
N SER A 38 27.46 62.21 0.94
CA SER A 38 27.87 61.83 2.31
C SER A 38 27.87 60.32 2.58
N LEU A 39 27.93 59.49 1.52
CA LEU A 39 27.86 58.03 1.61
C LEU A 39 29.10 57.34 2.21
N ALA A 40 30.20 58.07 2.44
CA ALA A 40 31.39 57.52 3.08
C ALA A 40 31.23 57.38 4.61
N LEU A 41 30.63 58.37 5.29
CA LEU A 41 30.49 58.39 6.76
C LEU A 41 29.35 57.50 7.27
N VAL A 42 28.30 57.29 6.47
CA VAL A 42 27.18 56.40 6.84
C VAL A 42 27.58 54.92 6.69
N ARG A 43 28.56 54.60 5.84
CA ARG A 43 28.97 53.22 5.57
C ARG A 43 29.84 52.61 6.68
N ASP A 44 30.56 53.45 7.42
CA ASP A 44 31.37 53.05 8.59
C ASP A 44 30.56 52.89 9.88
N ALA A 45 29.32 53.40 9.92
CA ALA A 45 28.46 53.37 11.10
C ALA A 45 27.34 52.31 11.04
N ILE A 46 27.32 51.43 10.01
CA ILE A 46 26.34 50.34 9.94
C ILE A 46 26.94 49.09 10.62
N PRO A 47 26.57 48.78 11.87
CA PRO A 47 27.02 47.56 12.50
C PRO A 47 26.52 46.36 11.68
N ARG A 48 27.38 45.34 11.49
CA ARG A 48 27.01 44.07 10.79
C ARG A 48 25.71 43.45 11.31
N THR A 49 25.37 43.73 12.57
CA THR A 49 24.11 43.36 13.24
C THR A 49 22.86 43.93 12.58
N ALA A 50 22.92 45.10 11.94
CA ALA A 50 21.78 45.71 11.23
C ALA A 50 21.40 44.93 9.96
N TRP A 51 22.38 44.28 9.32
CA TRP A 51 22.14 43.41 8.16
C TRP A 51 21.48 42.09 8.59
N LEU A 52 21.99 41.45 9.65
CA LEU A 52 21.37 40.26 10.23
C LEU A 52 19.93 40.53 10.70
N ARG A 53 19.69 41.62 11.45
CA ARG A 53 18.33 42.00 11.91
C ARG A 53 17.35 42.26 10.76
N ARG A 54 17.84 42.65 9.59
CA ARG A 54 17.00 42.89 8.39
C ARG A 54 16.64 41.61 7.64
N HIS A 55 17.51 40.61 7.64
CA HIS A 55 17.30 39.36 6.89
C HIS A 55 16.79 38.20 7.74
N LEU A 56 17.00 38.26 9.06
CA LEU A 56 16.55 37.24 10.01
C LEU A 56 15.02 37.02 9.98
N PRO A 57 14.14 38.04 10.08
CA PRO A 57 12.69 37.81 10.04
C PRO A 57 12.22 37.24 8.69
N PHE A 58 12.84 37.66 7.59
CA PHE A 58 12.53 37.12 6.25
C PHE A 58 12.98 35.66 6.11
N SER A 59 14.17 35.32 6.61
CA SER A 59 14.67 33.95 6.59
C SER A 59 13.83 33.00 7.46
N LEU A 60 13.38 33.46 8.63
CA LEU A 60 12.51 32.71 9.52
C LEU A 60 11.12 32.50 8.88
N PHE A 61 10.57 33.52 8.24
CA PHE A 61 9.32 33.40 7.49
C PHE A 61 9.43 32.38 6.35
N LEU A 62 10.55 32.42 5.60
CA LEU A 62 10.78 31.47 4.50
C LEU A 62 10.92 30.03 5.00
N LEU A 63 11.64 29.84 6.11
CA LEU A 63 11.83 28.53 6.73
C LEU A 63 10.50 27.98 7.27
N GLY A 64 9.67 28.85 7.87
CA GLY A 64 8.30 28.49 8.27
C GLY A 64 7.43 28.08 7.09
N LEU A 65 7.51 28.80 5.96
CA LEU A 65 6.77 28.48 4.75
C LEU A 65 7.21 27.13 4.13
N VAL A 66 8.52 26.85 4.12
CA VAL A 66 9.05 25.54 3.69
C VAL A 66 8.53 24.43 4.60
N SER A 67 8.62 24.62 5.92
CA SER A 67 8.12 23.64 6.90
C SER A 67 6.62 23.38 6.76
N LEU A 68 5.82 24.42 6.53
CA LEU A 68 4.38 24.32 6.29
C LEU A 68 4.09 23.51 5.01
N ASN A 69 4.84 23.73 3.94
CA ASN A 69 4.68 22.98 2.69
C ASN A 69 5.02 21.49 2.85
N VAL A 70 6.11 21.19 3.56
CA VAL A 70 6.49 19.80 3.87
C VAL A 70 5.41 19.12 4.71
N ALA A 71 4.85 19.82 5.70
CA ALA A 71 3.74 19.30 6.50
C ALA A 71 2.47 19.08 5.64
N LEU A 72 2.14 20.02 4.74
CA LEU A 72 1.00 19.90 3.82
C LEU A 72 1.16 18.73 2.85
N SER A 73 2.38 18.44 2.42
CA SER A 73 2.69 17.33 1.53
C SER A 73 2.46 15.96 2.17
N ARG A 74 2.24 15.90 3.50
CA ARG A 74 1.94 14.69 4.29
C ARG A 74 2.76 13.48 3.82
N PRO A 75 4.10 13.49 4.01
CA PRO A 75 4.94 12.37 3.59
C PRO A 75 4.52 11.11 4.37
N THR A 76 3.89 10.18 3.68
CA THR A 76 3.48 8.90 4.24
C THR A 76 4.45 7.80 3.80
N ALA A 77 4.94 7.06 4.78
CA ALA A 77 5.67 5.81 4.55
C ALA A 77 4.72 4.66 4.85
N THR A 78 4.37 3.89 3.82
CA THR A 78 3.72 2.60 4.00
C THR A 78 4.75 1.61 4.52
N VAL A 79 4.65 1.27 5.79
CA VAL A 79 5.45 0.20 6.37
C VAL A 79 4.64 -1.07 6.25
N VAL A 80 5.15 -2.03 5.49
CA VAL A 80 4.58 -3.38 5.45
C VAL A 80 4.91 -4.01 6.79
N VAL A 81 3.95 -4.00 7.71
CA VAL A 81 4.05 -4.79 8.94
C VAL A 81 3.74 -6.23 8.52
N PRO A 82 4.67 -7.18 8.67
CA PRO A 82 4.34 -8.58 8.45
C PRO A 82 3.41 -9.01 9.58
N SER A 83 2.10 -8.88 9.36
CA SER A 83 1.14 -9.59 10.17
C SER A 83 1.42 -11.07 9.92
N GLY A 84 1.78 -11.83 10.96
CA GLY A 84 1.93 -13.29 10.89
C GLY A 84 0.60 -14.02 10.61
N GLN A 85 -0.36 -13.35 9.98
CA GLN A 85 -1.63 -13.86 9.50
C GLN A 85 -1.41 -14.25 8.03
N ALA A 86 -0.88 -15.44 7.81
CA ALA A 86 -0.86 -16.02 6.48
C ALA A 86 -2.28 -16.50 6.13
N THR A 87 -2.77 -16.13 4.95
CA THR A 87 -4.01 -16.65 4.39
C THR A 87 -3.67 -17.66 3.30
N ILE A 88 -4.15 -18.90 3.44
CA ILE A 88 -3.87 -20.00 2.51
C ILE A 88 -5.21 -20.49 1.94
N MET A 89 -5.34 -20.50 0.61
CA MET A 89 -6.45 -21.19 -0.05
C MET A 89 -6.03 -22.54 -0.60
N LEU A 90 -6.76 -23.58 -0.21
CA LEU A 90 -6.57 -24.94 -0.68
C LEU A 90 -7.58 -25.23 -1.78
N ALA A 91 -7.12 -25.25 -3.02
CA ALA A 91 -7.91 -25.68 -4.17
C ALA A 91 -7.84 -27.22 -4.32
N VAL A 92 -8.96 -27.90 -4.07
CA VAL A 92 -9.05 -29.37 -4.08
C VAL A 92 -9.83 -29.84 -5.30
N ASP A 93 -9.20 -30.70 -6.11
CA ASP A 93 -9.89 -31.38 -7.21
C ASP A 93 -10.89 -32.39 -6.64
N VAL A 94 -12.16 -32.24 -7.00
CA VAL A 94 -13.24 -33.17 -6.67
C VAL A 94 -13.89 -33.76 -7.93
N SER A 95 -13.18 -33.76 -9.06
CA SER A 95 -13.67 -34.37 -10.28
C SER A 95 -13.73 -35.89 -10.21
N ARG A 96 -14.51 -36.51 -11.11
CA ARG A 96 -14.73 -37.97 -11.12
C ARG A 96 -13.45 -38.80 -11.26
N SER A 97 -12.36 -38.25 -11.81
CA SER A 97 -11.06 -38.92 -11.87
C SER A 97 -10.47 -39.16 -10.47
N MET A 98 -10.88 -38.38 -9.47
CA MET A 98 -10.45 -38.53 -8.08
C MET A 98 -11.06 -39.76 -7.38
N CYS A 99 -12.01 -40.45 -8.01
CA CYS A 99 -12.46 -41.78 -7.57
C CYS A 99 -11.44 -42.89 -7.90
N SER A 100 -10.39 -42.60 -8.67
CA SER A 100 -9.36 -43.58 -9.04
C SER A 100 -8.65 -44.15 -7.81
N THR A 101 -8.37 -45.45 -7.83
CA THR A 101 -7.77 -46.24 -6.73
C THR A 101 -6.29 -46.53 -6.93
N ASP A 102 -5.64 -45.87 -7.89
CA ASP A 102 -4.20 -45.91 -8.10
C ASP A 102 -3.40 -45.37 -6.90
N ILE A 103 -4.04 -44.54 -6.08
CA ILE A 103 -3.60 -44.21 -4.72
C ILE A 103 -4.62 -44.77 -3.73
N PRO A 104 -4.25 -45.74 -2.87
CA PRO A 104 -5.16 -46.29 -1.88
C PRO A 104 -5.63 -45.23 -0.86
N PRO A 105 -6.90 -45.27 -0.40
CA PRO A 105 -8.01 -46.08 -0.93
C PRO A 105 -8.60 -45.52 -2.24
N ASN A 106 -8.57 -44.19 -2.42
CA ASN A 106 -8.74 -43.52 -3.71
C ASN A 106 -8.10 -42.13 -3.64
N ARG A 107 -7.84 -41.50 -4.79
CA ARG A 107 -7.19 -40.18 -4.88
C ARG A 107 -7.90 -39.12 -4.03
N LEU A 108 -9.24 -39.08 -4.01
CA LEU A 108 -9.98 -38.12 -3.19
C LEU A 108 -9.73 -38.31 -1.69
N LYS A 109 -9.80 -39.55 -1.20
CA LYS A 109 -9.54 -39.87 0.21
C LYS A 109 -8.09 -39.59 0.59
N ALA A 110 -7.14 -39.88 -0.29
CA ALA A 110 -5.75 -39.53 -0.11
C ALA A 110 -5.55 -38.00 -0.06
N ALA A 111 -6.21 -37.25 -0.95
CA ALA A 111 -6.19 -35.78 -0.95
C ALA A 111 -6.79 -35.20 0.33
N LYS A 112 -7.95 -35.72 0.78
CA LYS A 112 -8.55 -35.34 2.07
C LYS A 112 -7.58 -35.56 3.23
N ALA A 113 -6.92 -36.71 3.29
CA ALA A 113 -5.93 -37.00 4.33
C ALA A 113 -4.73 -36.05 4.27
N ALA A 114 -4.23 -35.73 3.06
CA ALA A 114 -3.15 -34.77 2.87
C ALA A 114 -3.55 -33.37 3.34
N VAL A 115 -4.74 -32.91 2.97
CA VAL A 115 -5.29 -31.60 3.39
C VAL A 115 -5.45 -31.55 4.91
N LEU A 116 -6.05 -32.57 5.54
CA LEU A 116 -6.19 -32.63 6.99
C LEU A 116 -4.82 -32.56 7.68
N SER A 117 -3.85 -33.34 7.20
CA SER A 117 -2.48 -33.32 7.73
C SER A 117 -1.80 -31.96 7.56
N PHE A 118 -2.16 -31.21 6.52
CA PHE A 118 -1.64 -29.87 6.28
C PHE A 118 -2.26 -28.87 7.27
N VAL A 119 -3.58 -28.90 7.47
CA VAL A 119 -4.29 -28.07 8.46
C VAL A 119 -3.76 -28.33 9.87
N ASP A 120 -3.53 -29.58 10.23
CA ASP A 120 -3.04 -29.96 11.57
C ASP A 120 -1.60 -29.50 11.86
N ARG A 121 -0.78 -29.30 10.83
CA ARG A 121 0.62 -28.83 10.97
C ARG A 121 0.77 -27.31 11.02
N GLN A 122 -0.32 -26.58 10.79
CA GLN A 122 -0.26 -25.15 10.61
C GLN A 122 -0.50 -24.40 11.93
N ASP A 123 0.18 -23.26 12.10
CA ASP A 123 0.03 -22.40 13.28
C ASP A 123 -1.39 -21.86 13.42
N ALA A 124 -1.84 -21.66 14.67
CA ALA A 124 -3.19 -21.19 15.02
C ALA A 124 -3.55 -19.80 14.44
N ASN A 125 -2.56 -19.00 14.03
CA ASN A 125 -2.77 -17.69 13.42
C ASN A 125 -2.90 -17.73 11.89
N THR A 126 -2.87 -18.93 11.27
CA THR A 126 -3.03 -19.06 9.82
C THR A 126 -4.50 -19.24 9.47
N SER A 127 -5.01 -18.33 8.64
CA SER A 127 -6.34 -18.47 8.07
C SER A 127 -6.27 -19.40 6.86
N ILE A 128 -6.99 -20.51 6.90
CA ILE A 128 -7.07 -21.45 5.78
C ILE A 128 -8.50 -21.44 5.25
N GLY A 129 -8.66 -21.42 3.94
CA GLY A 129 -9.95 -21.70 3.30
C GLY A 129 -9.83 -22.82 2.27
N ILE A 130 -10.98 -23.30 1.82
CA ILE A 130 -11.08 -24.48 0.96
C ILE A 130 -11.97 -24.14 -0.22
N VAL A 131 -11.42 -24.33 -1.42
CA VAL A 131 -12.15 -24.27 -2.69
C VAL A 131 -12.18 -25.67 -3.27
N ALA A 132 -13.37 -26.15 -3.62
CA ALA A 132 -13.51 -27.41 -4.35
C ALA A 132 -13.80 -27.12 -5.81
N PHE A 133 -13.11 -27.82 -6.71
CA PHE A 133 -13.35 -27.67 -8.15
C PHE A 133 -13.59 -29.00 -8.86
N ALA A 134 -14.56 -28.99 -9.76
CA ALA A 134 -14.84 -30.04 -10.74
C ALA A 134 -15.26 -29.35 -12.04
N GLY A 135 -16.48 -29.55 -12.56
CA GLY A 135 -16.97 -28.78 -13.71
C GLY A 135 -17.16 -27.28 -13.47
N PHE A 136 -17.22 -26.88 -12.20
CA PHE A 136 -17.20 -25.50 -11.70
C PHE A 136 -16.42 -25.49 -10.38
N ALA A 137 -16.07 -24.30 -9.89
CA ALA A 137 -15.45 -24.12 -8.59
C ALA A 137 -16.45 -23.49 -7.61
N ALA A 138 -16.30 -23.82 -6.33
CA ALA A 138 -17.07 -23.22 -5.26
C ALA A 138 -16.23 -23.15 -3.98
N ILE A 139 -16.40 -22.06 -3.23
CA ILE A 139 -15.87 -21.93 -1.88
C ILE A 139 -16.66 -22.88 -0.97
N VAL A 140 -15.97 -23.87 -0.43
CA VAL A 140 -16.54 -24.80 0.56
C VAL A 140 -16.42 -24.21 1.96
N GLN A 141 -15.31 -23.52 2.21
CA GLN A 141 -15.06 -22.82 3.46
C GLN A 141 -14.27 -21.55 3.20
N SER A 142 -14.83 -20.40 3.59
CA SER A 142 -14.11 -19.12 3.58
C SER A 142 -12.93 -19.16 4.56
N PRO A 143 -11.87 -18.36 4.34
CA PRO A 143 -10.67 -18.41 5.17
C PRO A 143 -10.98 -18.22 6.65
N THR A 144 -10.62 -19.22 7.45
CA THR A 144 -10.87 -19.25 8.90
C THR A 144 -9.65 -19.83 9.63
N THR A 145 -9.47 -19.44 10.88
CA THR A 145 -8.48 -20.06 11.79
C THR A 145 -9.06 -21.25 12.55
N ASP A 146 -10.37 -21.48 12.46
CA ASP A 146 -11.05 -22.61 13.11
C ASP A 146 -10.76 -23.92 12.35
N GLN A 147 -9.86 -24.72 12.93
CA GLN A 147 -9.47 -26.01 12.38
C GLN A 147 -10.60 -27.04 12.38
N GLU A 148 -11.55 -26.99 13.32
CA GLU A 148 -12.65 -27.98 13.35
C GLU A 148 -13.60 -27.79 12.17
N VAL A 149 -13.95 -26.53 11.88
CA VAL A 149 -14.78 -26.18 10.72
C VAL A 149 -14.08 -26.62 9.42
N LEU A 150 -12.77 -26.44 9.31
CA LEU A 150 -11.99 -26.91 8.17
C LEU A 150 -11.99 -28.43 8.06
N ARG A 151 -11.81 -29.15 9.17
CA ARG A 151 -11.85 -30.63 9.18
C ARG A 151 -13.20 -31.15 8.71
N GLU A 152 -14.29 -30.53 9.14
CA GLU A 152 -15.64 -30.89 8.71
C GLU A 152 -15.86 -30.62 7.20
N ALA A 153 -15.45 -29.44 6.73
CA ALA A 153 -15.52 -29.08 5.32
C ALA A 153 -14.80 -30.08 4.42
N VAL A 154 -13.59 -30.51 4.79
CA VAL A 154 -12.81 -31.51 4.03
C VAL A 154 -13.50 -32.87 4.04
N LYS A 155 -14.05 -33.30 5.19
CA LYS A 155 -14.77 -34.58 5.30
C LYS A 155 -15.97 -34.63 4.36
N ASN A 156 -16.68 -33.52 4.21
CA ASN A 156 -17.90 -33.41 3.41
C ASN A 156 -17.66 -33.26 1.90
N LEU A 157 -16.42 -33.16 1.42
CA LEU A 157 -16.16 -33.07 -0.03
C LEU A 157 -16.67 -34.30 -0.79
N THR A 158 -17.47 -34.08 -1.82
CA THR A 158 -18.03 -35.13 -2.69
C THR A 158 -17.56 -34.96 -4.12
N THR A 159 -17.47 -36.06 -4.87
CA THR A 159 -17.06 -35.97 -6.28
C THR A 159 -18.16 -35.42 -7.19
N ALA A 160 -17.77 -34.62 -8.16
CA ALA A 160 -18.61 -34.10 -9.23
C ALA A 160 -18.03 -34.42 -10.62
N ARG A 161 -18.80 -34.13 -11.68
CA ARG A 161 -18.40 -34.40 -13.07
C ARG A 161 -17.59 -33.23 -13.64
N ARG A 162 -16.73 -33.55 -14.64
CA ARG A 162 -15.79 -32.64 -15.33
C ARG A 162 -14.71 -32.06 -14.40
N THR A 163 -13.75 -31.38 -15.01
CA THR A 163 -12.61 -30.77 -14.33
C THR A 163 -12.31 -29.43 -15.00
N ALA A 164 -12.39 -28.34 -14.24
CA ALA A 164 -12.22 -26.97 -14.68
C ALA A 164 -11.25 -26.27 -13.70
N ILE A 165 -9.97 -26.64 -13.80
CA ILE A 165 -8.90 -26.13 -12.91
C ILE A 165 -8.84 -24.60 -12.94
N GLY A 166 -9.03 -23.99 -14.13
CA GLY A 166 -9.05 -22.53 -14.28
C GLY A 166 -10.06 -21.88 -13.33
N SER A 167 -11.30 -22.37 -13.29
CA SER A 167 -12.30 -21.85 -12.34
C SER A 167 -11.88 -22.01 -10.89
N GLY A 168 -11.20 -23.11 -10.53
CA GLY A 168 -10.68 -23.32 -9.17
C GLY A 168 -9.62 -22.31 -8.76
N ILE A 169 -8.73 -21.95 -9.68
CA ILE A 169 -7.69 -20.94 -9.43
C ILE A 169 -8.31 -19.55 -9.31
N LEU A 170 -9.21 -19.18 -10.24
CA LEU A 170 -9.87 -17.87 -10.23
C LEU A 170 -10.67 -17.67 -8.94
N GLU A 171 -11.50 -18.66 -8.57
CA GLU A 171 -12.29 -18.62 -7.32
C GLU A 171 -11.39 -18.52 -6.07
N SER A 172 -10.24 -19.20 -6.08
CA SER A 172 -9.29 -19.10 -4.98
C SER A 172 -8.67 -17.71 -4.86
N LEU A 173 -8.38 -17.05 -6.00
CA LEU A 173 -7.84 -15.70 -6.02
C LEU A 173 -8.88 -14.68 -5.55
N ASP A 174 -10.13 -14.81 -6.01
CA ASP A 174 -11.22 -13.93 -5.59
C ASP A 174 -11.50 -14.07 -4.09
N ALA A 175 -11.50 -15.29 -3.56
CA ALA A 175 -11.68 -15.54 -2.13
C ALA A 175 -10.53 -14.97 -1.28
N ILE A 176 -9.28 -14.98 -1.77
CA ILE A 176 -8.16 -14.31 -1.07
C ILE A 176 -8.31 -12.78 -1.19
N ALA A 177 -8.74 -12.25 -2.33
CA ALA A 177 -8.94 -10.82 -2.54
C ALA A 177 -10.02 -10.22 -1.62
N GLU A 178 -11.06 -11.00 -1.29
CA GLU A 178 -12.08 -10.59 -0.32
C GLU A 178 -11.49 -10.37 1.09
N VAL A 179 -10.54 -11.22 1.49
CA VAL A 179 -9.85 -11.12 2.79
C VAL A 179 -8.71 -10.10 2.75
N ASN A 180 -8.00 -10.00 1.63
CA ASN A 180 -6.87 -9.09 1.44
C ASN A 180 -7.08 -8.16 0.24
N LYS A 181 -7.54 -6.94 0.54
CA LYS A 181 -7.78 -5.87 -0.43
C LYS A 181 -6.53 -5.38 -1.19
N SER A 182 -5.32 -5.84 -0.81
CA SER A 182 -4.11 -5.55 -1.60
C SER A 182 -4.00 -6.42 -2.85
N ILE A 183 -4.78 -7.49 -2.96
CA ILE A 183 -4.84 -8.37 -4.12
C ILE A 183 -5.99 -7.90 -5.03
N ALA A 184 -5.70 -7.75 -6.32
CA ALA A 184 -6.72 -7.34 -7.28
C ALA A 184 -7.75 -8.48 -7.46
N SER A 185 -9.03 -8.19 -7.18
CA SER A 185 -10.14 -9.08 -7.52
C SER A 185 -10.29 -9.22 -9.04
N ILE A 186 -10.71 -10.38 -9.52
CA ILE A 186 -10.80 -10.64 -10.96
C ILE A 186 -11.96 -9.85 -11.58
N GLU A 187 -13.03 -9.59 -10.84
CA GLU A 187 -14.11 -8.66 -11.24
C GLU A 187 -13.60 -7.24 -11.52
N SER A 188 -12.58 -6.76 -10.79
CA SER A 188 -12.01 -5.42 -11.05
C SER A 188 -11.11 -5.36 -12.29
N SER A 189 -10.63 -6.51 -12.78
CA SER A 189 -9.73 -6.61 -13.94
C SER A 189 -10.47 -6.75 -15.27
N SER A 190 -11.76 -7.10 -15.26
CA SER A 190 -12.60 -7.17 -16.46
C SER A 190 -13.28 -5.84 -16.81
N SER A 191 -13.15 -4.83 -15.95
CA SER A 191 -13.71 -3.47 -16.12
C SER A 191 -12.71 -2.43 -16.63
N VAL A 192 -11.56 -2.83 -17.18
CA VAL A 192 -10.56 -1.94 -17.81
C VAL A 192 -10.42 -2.27 -19.29
#